data_AF-A0A0G9GYW0-F1
#
_entry.id   AF-A0A0G9GYW0-F1
#
_cell.length_a   1.000
_cell.length_b   1.000
_cell.length_c   1.000
_cell.angle_alpha   90.00
_cell.angle_beta   90.00
_cell.angle_gamma   90.00
#
_symmetry.space_group_name_H-M   'P 1'
#
loop_
_entity.id
_entity.type
_entity.pdbx_description
1 polymer ?
#
loop_
_entity_poly.entity_id
_entity_poly.type
_entity_poly.pdbx_seq_one_letter_code
_entity_poly.pdbx_strand_id
1 'polypeptide(L)'
;MPKTTPAATVHPATPAAPAAKPVAAAVPAALTPAPVHGFVTDMTAFDAFIAAHPTPEQFKAAYPDVLLVLPGTIATREMRSNNSRYFAELDANGRITGGKFM
;
A
#
# COMPACT_ATOMS: atom_id res chain seq x y z
N MET A 1 -6.86 34.02 -51.20
CA MET A 1 -5.73 33.08 -51.38
C MET A 1 -4.67 33.39 -50.31
N PRO A 2 -3.91 32.38 -49.86
CA PRO A 2 -3.69 32.02 -48.45
C PRO A 2 -2.45 32.67 -47.81
N LYS A 3 -2.37 32.70 -46.47
CA LYS A 3 -1.19 32.18 -45.78
C LYS A 3 -1.42 31.85 -44.30
N THR A 4 -1.19 30.58 -44.04
CA THR A 4 -1.07 29.76 -42.85
C THR A 4 0.08 30.15 -41.89
N THR A 5 -0.23 30.10 -40.58
CA THR A 5 0.57 29.58 -39.43
C THR A 5 1.70 30.47 -38.80
N PRO A 6 2.33 30.07 -37.66
CA PRO A 6 2.18 30.69 -36.33
C PRO A 6 3.51 31.26 -35.76
N ALA A 7 3.48 32.02 -34.67
CA ALA A 7 4.70 32.43 -33.95
C ALA A 7 4.89 31.61 -32.69
N ALA A 8 6.01 30.88 -32.68
CA ALA A 8 6.43 29.91 -31.70
C ALA A 8 6.87 30.53 -30.36
N THR A 9 6.39 29.93 -29.26
CA THR A 9 7.05 29.98 -27.95
C THR A 9 8.33 29.17 -28.01
N VAL A 10 9.48 29.80 -27.73
CA VAL A 10 10.78 29.13 -27.61
C VAL A 10 11.17 28.95 -26.15
N HIS A 11 11.45 27.70 -25.78
CA HIS A 11 12.11 27.26 -24.54
C HIS A 11 13.65 27.35 -24.69
N PRO A 12 14.43 27.37 -23.59
CA PRO A 12 15.32 26.23 -23.27
C PRO A 12 15.42 25.99 -21.73
N ALA A 13 15.82 24.86 -21.14
CA ALA A 13 16.65 23.72 -21.55
C ALA A 13 16.30 22.41 -20.75
N THR A 14 16.60 21.28 -21.38
CA THR A 14 16.57 19.83 -21.02
C THR A 14 17.78 19.41 -20.13
N PRO A 15 18.00 18.17 -19.59
CA PRO A 15 17.20 16.91 -19.47
C PRO A 15 17.12 16.30 -18.05
N ALA A 16 16.17 15.39 -17.82
CA ALA A 16 16.44 14.00 -17.37
C ALA A 16 15.13 13.26 -17.02
N ALA A 17 14.77 12.30 -17.87
CA ALA A 17 14.02 11.10 -17.46
C ALA A 17 15.02 9.92 -17.53
N PRO A 18 14.84 8.79 -16.83
CA PRO A 18 13.55 8.28 -16.35
C PRO A 18 13.60 7.70 -14.92
N ALA A 19 12.52 7.89 -14.16
CA ALA A 19 12.12 6.89 -13.19
C ALA A 19 10.65 6.62 -13.46
N ALA A 20 10.40 5.56 -14.23
CA ALA A 20 9.12 4.90 -14.24
C ALA A 20 8.81 4.53 -12.79
N LYS A 21 8.03 5.38 -12.10
CA LYS A 21 7.14 4.86 -11.07
C LYS A 21 6.33 3.80 -11.81
N PRO A 22 6.30 2.53 -11.38
CA PRO A 22 5.27 1.66 -11.87
C PRO A 22 3.98 2.43 -11.63
N VAL A 23 3.24 2.69 -12.69
CA VAL A 23 1.82 2.98 -12.57
C VAL A 23 1.31 1.80 -11.77
N ALA A 24 1.12 2.02 -10.47
CA ALA A 24 0.42 1.09 -9.62
C ALA A 24 -0.87 0.83 -10.38
N ALA A 25 -0.97 -0.38 -10.90
CA ALA A 25 -2.12 -0.84 -11.64
C ALA A 25 -3.34 -0.36 -10.86
N ALA A 26 -4.27 0.30 -11.55
CA ALA A 26 -5.55 0.65 -10.98
C ALA A 26 -6.14 -0.64 -10.42
N VAL A 27 -5.95 -0.85 -9.12
CA VAL A 27 -6.49 -1.97 -8.39
C VAL A 27 -7.99 -1.81 -8.54
N PRO A 28 -8.71 -2.81 -9.10
CA PRO A 28 -10.15 -2.72 -9.13
C PRO A 28 -10.59 -2.46 -7.69
N ALA A 29 -11.47 -1.48 -7.49
CA ALA A 29 -12.03 -1.11 -6.21
C ALA A 29 -12.84 -2.29 -5.66
N ALA A 30 -12.13 -3.30 -5.19
CA ALA A 30 -12.65 -4.50 -4.56
C ALA A 30 -12.97 -4.09 -3.13
N LEU A 31 -14.17 -3.51 -2.96
CA LEU A 31 -14.86 -3.40 -1.67
C LEU A 31 -13.93 -3.07 -0.49
N THR A 32 -13.06 -2.08 -0.65
CA THR A 32 -12.06 -1.79 0.38
C THR A 32 -12.81 -1.26 1.58
N PRO A 33 -12.80 -1.95 2.74
CA PRO A 33 -13.42 -1.45 3.94
C PRO A 33 -12.81 -0.08 4.27
N ALA A 34 -13.62 0.81 4.83
CA ALA A 34 -13.16 2.15 5.19
C ALA A 34 -11.87 2.05 6.02
N PRO A 35 -10.83 2.86 5.72
CA PRO A 35 -9.56 2.77 6.40
C PRO A 35 -9.74 2.98 7.91
N VAL A 36 -9.28 2.00 8.69
CA VAL A 36 -9.28 2.03 10.15
C VAL A 36 -8.04 2.79 10.60
N HIS A 37 -8.25 4.01 11.08
CA HIS A 37 -7.20 4.85 11.60
C HIS A 37 -6.80 4.46 13.02
N GLY A 38 -5.50 4.55 13.31
CA GLY A 38 -4.91 4.20 14.62
C GLY A 38 -4.49 2.73 14.73
N PHE A 39 -5.14 1.99 15.63
CA PHE A 39 -4.80 0.59 15.90
C PHE A 39 -6.02 -0.30 15.78
N VAL A 40 -5.80 -1.61 15.64
CA VAL A 40 -6.89 -2.55 15.46
C VAL A 40 -7.65 -2.73 16.78
N THR A 41 -8.86 -2.20 16.82
CA THR A 41 -9.80 -2.34 17.95
C THR A 41 -10.79 -3.48 17.74
N ASP A 42 -11.22 -3.70 16.49
CA ASP A 42 -12.16 -4.76 16.13
C ASP A 42 -11.41 -5.99 15.61
N MET A 43 -11.16 -6.95 16.51
CA MET A 43 -10.42 -8.16 16.16
C MET A 43 -11.22 -9.11 15.27
N THR A 44 -12.56 -9.07 15.33
CA THR A 44 -13.42 -9.93 14.51
C THR A 44 -13.38 -9.51 13.04
N ALA A 45 -13.51 -8.22 12.75
CA ALA A 45 -13.39 -7.67 11.40
C ALA A 45 -11.98 -7.83 10.85
N PHE A 46 -10.97 -7.70 11.72
CA PHE A 46 -9.58 -7.93 11.33
C PHE A 46 -9.32 -9.39 10.97
N ASP A 47 -9.79 -10.35 11.77
CA ASP A 47 -9.64 -11.77 11.49
C ASP A 47 -10.33 -12.15 10.16
N ALA A 48 -11.54 -11.64 9.93
CA ALA A 48 -12.25 -11.81 8.66
C ALA A 48 -11.49 -11.20 7.47
N PHE A 49 -10.85 -10.04 7.67
CA PHE A 49 -10.01 -9.41 6.65
C PHE A 49 -8.78 -10.24 6.33
N ILE A 50 -8.08 -10.79 7.33
CA ILE A 50 -6.93 -11.67 7.14
C ILE A 50 -7.35 -13.00 6.49
N ALA A 51 -8.50 -13.57 6.88
CA ALA A 51 -9.05 -14.78 6.29
C ALA A 51 -9.38 -14.63 4.79
N ALA A 52 -9.62 -13.41 4.30
CA ALA A 52 -9.77 -13.11 2.87
C ALA A 52 -8.43 -13.14 2.09
N HIS A 53 -7.32 -13.43 2.77
CA HIS A 53 -5.95 -13.47 2.25
C HIS A 53 -5.55 -12.19 1.51
N PRO A 54 -5.51 -11.04 2.20
CA PRO A 54 -5.26 -9.75 1.60
C PRO A 54 -3.79 -9.64 1.16
N THR A 55 -3.53 -8.79 0.17
CA THR A 55 -2.16 -8.42 -0.18
C THR A 55 -1.62 -7.38 0.81
N PRO A 56 -0.29 -7.23 0.95
CA PRO A 56 0.31 -6.18 1.79
C PRO A 56 -0.19 -4.77 1.46
N GLU A 57 -0.42 -4.49 0.17
CA GLU A 57 -0.98 -3.21 -0.28
C GLU A 57 -2.42 -3.01 0.19
N GLN A 58 -3.26 -4.05 0.11
CA GLN A 58 -4.64 -3.99 0.62
C GLN A 58 -4.65 -3.81 2.15
N PHE A 59 -3.75 -4.49 2.86
CA PHE A 59 -3.60 -4.30 4.29
C PHE A 59 -3.27 -2.84 4.62
N LYS A 60 -2.31 -2.24 3.91
CA LYS A 60 -1.92 -0.84 4.14
C LYS A 60 -3.03 0.14 3.79
N ALA A 61 -3.89 -0.19 2.82
CA ALA A 61 -5.07 0.61 2.49
C ALA A 61 -6.15 0.53 3.57
N ALA A 62 -6.41 -0.65 4.14
CA ALA A 62 -7.42 -0.86 5.18
C ALA A 62 -6.94 -0.42 6.58
N TYR A 63 -5.66 -0.61 6.89
CA TYR A 63 -5.05 -0.32 8.18
C TYR A 63 -3.78 0.53 7.99
N PRO A 64 -3.91 1.81 7.60
CA PRO A 64 -2.77 2.67 7.27
C PRO A 64 -1.83 2.94 8.45
N ASP A 65 -2.38 2.98 9.67
CA ASP A 65 -1.65 3.29 10.90
C ASP A 65 -1.07 2.05 11.59
N VAL A 66 -1.46 0.84 11.16
CA VAL A 66 -0.90 -0.42 11.66
C VAL A 66 0.40 -0.72 10.92
N LEU A 67 1.46 -0.97 11.70
CA LEU A 67 2.74 -1.39 11.16
C LEU A 67 2.66 -2.85 10.74
N LEU A 68 2.60 -3.10 9.42
CA LEU A 68 2.74 -4.42 8.85
C LEU A 68 4.21 -4.82 8.78
N VAL A 69 4.57 -5.91 9.45
CA VAL A 69 5.91 -6.50 9.40
C VAL A 69 5.84 -7.79 8.60
N LEU A 70 6.55 -7.83 7.48
CA LEU A 70 6.61 -8.99 6.59
C LEU A 70 7.74 -9.95 7.01
N PRO A 71 7.65 -11.26 6.69
CA PRO A 71 8.71 -12.21 6.98
C PRO A 71 10.03 -11.77 6.32
N GLY A 72 11.13 -11.84 7.07
CA GLY A 72 12.45 -11.38 6.63
C GLY A 72 12.71 -9.89 6.81
N THR A 73 11.70 -9.10 7.21
CA THR A 73 11.91 -7.68 7.55
C THR A 73 12.52 -7.59 8.95
N ILE A 74 13.63 -6.86 9.08
CA ILE A 74 14.21 -6.55 10.38
C ILE A 74 13.35 -5.49 11.06
N ALA A 75 12.56 -5.89 12.05
CA ALA A 75 11.83 -4.98 12.93
C ALA A 75 12.56 -4.84 14.27
N THR A 76 12.60 -3.63 14.81
CA THR A 76 13.06 -3.40 16.18
C THR A 76 12.15 -4.14 17.17
N ARG A 77 12.74 -4.72 18.22
CA ARG A 77 12.02 -5.44 19.29
C ARG A 77 11.27 -4.49 20.25
N GLU A 78 10.70 -3.41 19.72
CA GLU A 78 9.81 -2.54 20.48
C GLU A 78 8.55 -3.34 20.86
N MET A 79 8.20 -3.35 22.13
CA MET A 79 7.01 -4.02 22.65
C MET A 79 5.84 -3.04 22.58
N ARG A 80 4.77 -3.36 21.82
CA ARG A 80 3.58 -2.51 21.71
C ARG A 80 2.32 -3.32 22.00
N SER A 81 1.69 -3.04 23.14
CA SER A 81 0.49 -3.77 23.59
C SER A 81 -0.83 -3.24 23.03
N ASN A 82 -0.81 -2.33 22.04
CA ASN A 82 -2.03 -1.67 21.52
C ASN A 82 -2.44 -2.15 20.13
N ASN A 83 -2.09 -3.37 19.68
CA ASN A 83 -2.45 -3.92 18.35
C ASN A 83 -2.06 -3.01 17.17
N SER A 84 -0.98 -2.27 17.36
CA SER A 84 -0.47 -1.26 16.44
C SER A 84 0.55 -1.83 15.45
N ARG A 85 0.99 -3.07 15.67
CA ARG A 85 1.95 -3.77 14.81
C ARG A 85 1.53 -5.21 14.60
N TYR A 86 1.48 -5.61 13.34
CA TYR A 86 1.09 -6.95 12.94
C TYR A 86 2.25 -7.63 12.22
N PHE A 87 2.69 -8.78 12.72
CA PHE A 87 3.66 -9.64 12.05
C PHE A 87 2.90 -10.60 11.15
N ALA A 88 2.88 -10.31 9.86
CA ALA A 88 2.17 -11.11 8.89
C ALA A 88 2.97 -12.35 8.49
N GLU A 89 2.25 -13.43 8.27
CA GLU A 89 2.72 -14.60 7.53
C GLU A 89 2.23 -14.49 6.09
N LEU A 90 3.11 -14.80 5.15
CA LEU A 90 2.80 -14.73 3.72
C LEU A 90 2.78 -16.13 3.10
N ASP A 91 1.89 -16.35 2.14
CA ASP A 91 1.91 -17.54 1.28
C ASP A 91 2.96 -17.42 0.16
N ALA A 92 3.10 -18.49 -0.64
CA ALA A 92 3.98 -18.52 -1.81
C ALA A 92 3.69 -17.42 -2.85
N ASN A 93 2.46 -16.91 -2.91
CA ASN A 93 2.04 -15.80 -3.77
C ASN A 93 2.17 -14.42 -3.10
N GLY A 94 2.73 -14.35 -1.88
CA GLY A 94 2.94 -13.10 -1.15
C GLY A 94 1.66 -12.51 -0.55
N ARG A 95 0.58 -13.30 -0.39
CA ARG A 95 -0.64 -12.86 0.30
C ARG A 95 -0.53 -13.15 1.79
N ILE A 96 -1.11 -12.28 2.59
CA ILE A 96 -1.16 -12.43 4.04
C ILE A 96 -2.13 -13.57 4.36
N THR A 97 -1.64 -14.65 4.95
CA THR A 97 -2.47 -15.81 5.35
C THR A 97 -2.72 -15.87 6.84
N GLY A 98 -1.93 -15.13 7.62
CA GLY A 98 -1.95 -15.20 9.08
C GLY A 98 -0.99 -14.21 9.69
N GLY A 99 -0.73 -14.37 10.98
CA GLY A 99 0.15 -13.50 11.74
C GLY A 99 -0.27 -13.26 13.17
N LYS A 100 0.43 -12.34 13.85
CA LYS A 100 0.13 -11.96 15.24
C LYS A 100 0.53 -10.52 15.57
N PHE A 101 -0.20 -9.91 16.50
CA PHE A 101 0.17 -8.65 17.14
C PHE A 101 1.16 -8.86 18.29
N MET A 102 2.19 -8.00 18.38
CA MET A 102 3.23 -8.00 19.44
C MET A 102 3.75 -6.59 19.73
#